data_AF-A0A0C2WQN0-F1
#
_entry.id   AF-A0A0C2WQN0-F1
#
_cell.length_a   1.000
_cell.length_b   1.000
_cell.length_c   1.000
_cell.angle_alpha   90.00
_cell.angle_beta   90.00
_cell.angle_gamma   90.00
#
_symmetry.space_group_name_H-M   'P 1'
#
loop_
_entity.id
_entity.type
_entity.pdbx_description
1 polymer ?
#
loop_
_entity_poly.entity_id
_entity_poly.type
_entity_poly.pdbx_seq_one_letter_code
_entity_poly.pdbx_strand_id
1 'polypeptide(L)'
;MIKELLETRVRPAIMEDGGDIEYRGFEDGIVKVKLKGSCRGCDSSAVTLKLGIENMMKHYIPEVKEVEQVLDQEETIALDAFAKFEQKLEGKQKRVDSP
;
A
#
# COMPACT_ATOMS: atom_id res chain seq x y z
N MET A 1 17.06 -3.26 -13.19
CA MET A 1 16.98 -4.31 -12.16
C MET A 1 15.71 -4.19 -11.29
N ILE A 2 15.51 -3.14 -10.47
CA ILE A 2 14.28 -3.01 -9.62
C ILE A 2 12.99 -3.11 -10.43
N LYS A 3 12.86 -2.30 -11.49
CA LYS A 3 11.67 -2.31 -12.38
C LYS A 3 11.42 -3.69 -13.00
N GLU A 4 12.48 -4.37 -13.43
CA GLU A 4 12.38 -5.69 -14.05
C GLU A 4 11.89 -6.76 -13.07
N LEU A 5 12.38 -6.76 -11.82
CA LEU A 5 11.87 -7.64 -10.78
C LEU A 5 10.39 -7.37 -10.47
N LEU A 6 10.00 -6.09 -10.43
CA LEU A 6 8.60 -5.72 -10.26
C LEU A 6 7.74 -6.27 -11.39
N GLU A 7 8.13 -6.07 -12.64
CA GLU A 7 7.33 -6.49 -13.79
C GLU A 7 7.28 -8.02 -13.98
N THR A 8 8.37 -8.72 -13.69
CA THR A 8 8.48 -10.16 -13.96
C THR A 8 8.05 -11.06 -12.81
N ARG A 9 8.13 -10.59 -11.55
CA ARG A 9 7.84 -11.41 -10.36
C ARG A 9 6.67 -10.90 -9.55
N VAL A 10 6.60 -9.59 -9.32
CA VAL A 10 5.63 -9.00 -8.38
C VAL A 10 4.31 -8.68 -9.06
N ARG A 11 4.37 -8.02 -10.21
CA ARG A 11 3.19 -7.57 -10.95
C ARG A 11 2.26 -8.73 -11.35
N PRO A 12 2.74 -9.89 -11.82
CA PRO A 12 1.85 -11.03 -12.12
C PRO A 12 1.04 -11.47 -10.90
N ALA A 13 1.69 -11.67 -9.76
CA ALA A 13 1.03 -12.08 -8.52
C ALA A 13 0.00 -11.04 -8.04
N ILE A 14 0.33 -9.76 -8.12
CA ILE A 14 -0.59 -8.68 -7.74
C ILE A 14 -1.78 -8.58 -8.70
N MET A 15 -1.56 -8.80 -9.99
CA MET A 15 -2.63 -8.77 -11.00
C MET A 15 -3.61 -9.94 -10.83
N GLU A 16 -3.13 -11.11 -10.38
CA GLU A 16 -4.00 -12.24 -10.02
C GLU A 16 -4.99 -11.88 -8.89
N ASP A 17 -4.56 -11.04 -7.94
CA ASP A 17 -5.40 -10.52 -6.86
C ASP A 17 -6.26 -9.30 -7.28
N GLY A 18 -6.20 -8.88 -8.55
CA GLY A 18 -6.94 -7.72 -9.06
C GLY A 18 -6.32 -6.37 -8.68
N GLY A 19 -5.02 -6.35 -8.38
CA GLY A 19 -4.24 -5.14 -8.14
C GLY A 19 -3.34 -4.74 -9.31
N ASP A 20 -2.56 -3.67 -9.10
CA ASP A 20 -1.37 -3.36 -9.92
C ASP A 20 -0.30 -2.68 -9.05
N ILE A 21 0.94 -2.62 -9.54
CA ILE A 21 2.05 -1.95 -8.86
C ILE A 21 2.80 -1.03 -9.83
N GLU A 22 3.02 0.21 -9.40
CA GLU A 22 3.83 1.17 -10.14
C GLU A 22 5.11 1.50 -9.36
N TYR A 23 6.24 1.47 -10.05
CA TYR A 23 7.48 2.00 -9.51
C TYR A 23 7.48 3.53 -9.50
N ARG A 24 7.81 4.14 -8.36
CA ARG A 24 7.82 5.60 -8.17
C ARG A 24 9.21 6.19 -7.94
N GLY A 25 10.18 5.40 -7.47
CA GLY A 25 11.55 5.86 -7.31
C GLY A 25 12.38 4.92 -6.44
N PHE A 26 13.68 5.21 -6.36
CA PHE A 26 14.61 4.54 -5.48
C PHE A 26 15.65 5.55 -4.99
N GLU A 27 15.66 5.83 -3.69
CA GLU A 27 16.50 6.85 -3.06
C GLU A 27 16.92 6.37 -1.67
N ASP A 28 18.20 6.54 -1.29
CA ASP A 28 18.74 6.18 0.03
C ASP A 28 18.57 4.71 0.47
N GLY A 29 18.33 3.81 -0.48
CA GLY A 29 18.01 2.41 -0.23
C GLY A 29 16.50 2.13 -0.06
N ILE A 30 15.64 3.12 -0.28
CA ILE A 30 14.19 3.01 -0.15
C ILE A 30 13.56 2.96 -1.54
N VAL A 31 12.87 1.86 -1.85
CA VAL A 31 12.12 1.69 -3.10
C VAL A 31 10.70 2.23 -2.89
N LYS A 32 10.34 3.29 -3.59
CA LYS A 32 8.98 3.86 -3.56
C LYS A 32 8.12 3.18 -4.61
N VAL A 33 6.98 2.64 -4.20
CA VAL A 33 6.00 2.00 -5.08
C VAL A 33 4.60 2.50 -4.81
N LYS A 34 3.74 2.53 -5.83
CA LYS A 34 2.32 2.80 -5.70
C LYS A 34 1.54 1.52 -6.01
N LEU A 35 0.87 0.98 -5.00
CA LEU A 35 -0.08 -0.12 -5.19
C LEU A 35 -1.42 0.44 -5.69
N LYS A 36 -2.09 -0.29 -6.59
CA LYS A 36 -3.41 0.03 -7.16
C LYS A 36 -4.36 -1.18 -7.04
N GLY A 37 -5.65 -0.92 -7.23
CA GLY A 37 -6.70 -1.95 -7.28
C GLY A 37 -7.04 -2.56 -5.91
N SER A 38 -7.43 -3.84 -5.91
CA SER A 38 -7.91 -4.56 -4.72
C SER A 38 -6.88 -4.59 -3.57
N CYS A 39 -5.60 -4.51 -3.87
CA CYS A 39 -4.52 -4.50 -2.88
C CYS A 39 -4.50 -3.23 -2.00
N ARG A 40 -5.40 -2.27 -2.23
CA ARG A 40 -5.58 -1.09 -1.37
C ARG A 40 -6.66 -1.24 -0.30
N GLY A 41 -7.65 -2.08 -0.53
CA GLY A 41 -8.90 -2.05 0.21
C GLY A 41 -8.86 -2.75 1.57
N CYS A 42 -7.76 -3.44 1.90
CA CYS A 42 -7.63 -4.20 3.14
C CYS A 42 -6.23 -3.97 3.74
N ASP A 43 -6.19 -3.32 4.91
CA ASP A 43 -4.93 -2.98 5.61
C ASP A 43 -4.06 -4.21 5.88
N SER A 44 -4.66 -5.37 6.13
CA SER A 44 -3.91 -6.61 6.41
C SER A 44 -3.21 -7.18 5.17
N SER A 45 -3.84 -7.09 4.00
CA SER A 45 -3.29 -7.60 2.74
C SER A 45 -2.17 -6.69 2.20
N ALA A 46 -2.32 -5.38 2.36
CA ALA A 46 -1.32 -4.40 1.94
C ALA A 46 0.01 -4.59 2.70
N VAL A 47 -0.06 -4.81 4.02
CA VAL A 47 1.13 -5.05 4.87
C VAL A 47 1.85 -6.34 4.47
N THR A 48 1.10 -7.43 4.27
CA THR A 48 1.68 -8.74 3.90
C THR A 48 2.39 -8.67 2.56
N LEU A 49 1.74 -8.04 1.57
CA LEU A 49 2.29 -7.89 0.23
C LEU A 49 3.55 -7.00 0.24
N LYS A 50 3.53 -5.88 0.98
CA LYS A 50 4.68 -4.99 1.17
C LYS A 50 5.89 -5.78 1.69
N LEU A 51 5.71 -6.57 2.75
CA LEU A 51 6.78 -7.40 3.31
C LEU A 51 7.33 -8.42 2.30
N GLY A 52 6.44 -9.07 1.53
CA GLY A 52 6.84 -10.02 0.50
C GLY A 52 7.75 -9.38 -0.56
N ILE A 53 7.35 -8.21 -1.05
CA ILE A 53 8.13 -7.43 -2.04
C ILE A 53 9.45 -7.00 -1.44
N GLU A 54 9.45 -6.50 -0.21
CA GLU A 54 10.67 -6.03 0.47
C GLU A 54 11.70 -7.14 0.67
N ASN A 55 11.27 -8.30 1.15
CA ASN A 55 12.16 -9.45 1.35
C ASN A 55 12.75 -9.93 0.03
N MET A 56 11.95 -9.98 -1.03
CA MET A 56 12.43 -10.35 -2.37
C MET A 56 13.43 -9.31 -2.90
N MET A 57 13.13 -8.02 -2.76
CA MET A 57 14.02 -6.94 -3.20
C MET A 57 15.36 -6.99 -2.47
N LYS A 58 15.35 -7.16 -1.14
CA LYS A 58 16.57 -7.31 -0.31
C LYS A 58 17.41 -8.51 -0.73
N HIS A 59 16.78 -9.60 -1.14
CA HIS A 59 17.46 -10.81 -1.57
C HIS A 59 18.21 -10.63 -2.90
N TYR A 60 17.58 -9.99 -3.89
CA TYR A 60 18.17 -9.79 -5.21
C TYR A 60 18.99 -8.50 -5.34
N ILE A 61 18.71 -7.49 -4.51
CA ILE A 61 19.29 -6.15 -4.55
C ILE A 61 19.70 -5.74 -3.13
N PRO A 62 20.94 -6.03 -2.70
CA PRO A 62 21.42 -5.74 -1.35
C PRO A 62 21.39 -4.26 -0.95
N GLU A 63 21.34 -3.35 -1.94
CA GLU A 63 21.22 -1.91 -1.72
C GLU A 63 19.82 -1.49 -1.24
N VAL A 64 18.81 -2.34 -1.42
CA VAL A 64 17.46 -2.08 -0.92
C VAL A 64 17.40 -2.35 0.58
N LYS A 65 17.03 -1.33 1.34
CA LYS A 65 16.82 -1.36 2.80
C LYS A 65 15.35 -1.44 3.18
N GLU A 66 14.47 -0.83 2.38
CA GLU A 66 13.04 -0.78 2.64
C GLU A 66 12.25 -0.59 1.33
N VAL A 67 11.00 -1.04 1.30
CA VAL A 67 10.03 -0.68 0.27
C VAL A 67 8.97 0.21 0.91
N GLU A 68 8.67 1.37 0.35
CA GLU A 68 7.64 2.28 0.85
C GLU A 68 6.48 2.39 -0.13
N GLN A 69 5.25 2.27 0.38
CA GLN A 69 4.06 2.54 -0.41
C GLN A 69 3.77 4.04 -0.38
N VAL A 70 3.79 4.67 -1.55
CA VAL A 70 3.38 6.07 -1.71
C VAL A 70 1.94 6.15 -2.21
N LEU A 71 1.20 7.11 -1.67
CA LEU A 71 -0.14 7.48 -2.10
C LEU A 71 -0.07 8.82 -2.83
N ASP A 72 -0.93 8.99 -3.84
CA ASP A 72 -1.03 10.29 -4.50
C ASP A 72 -1.84 11.27 -3.63
N GLN A 73 -1.63 12.57 -3.82
CA GLN A 73 -2.24 13.61 -2.99
C GLN A 73 -3.77 13.50 -2.91
N GLU A 74 -4.42 13.16 -4.02
CA GLU A 74 -5.87 12.96 -4.09
C GLU A 74 -6.34 11.78 -3.23
N GLU A 75 -5.57 10.69 -3.15
CA GLU A 75 -5.91 9.56 -2.29
C GLU A 75 -5.71 9.87 -0.83
N THR A 76 -4.65 10.59 -0.49
CA THR A 76 -4.43 11.03 0.89
C THR A 76 -5.60 11.90 1.34
N ILE A 77 -6.07 12.81 0.49
CA ILE A 77 -7.24 13.65 0.77
C ILE A 77 -8.51 12.80 0.91
N ALA A 78 -8.72 11.83 0.01
CA ALA A 78 -9.89 10.96 0.06
C ALA A 78 -9.93 10.10 1.32
N LEU A 79 -8.79 9.50 1.71
CA LEU A 79 -8.66 8.70 2.93
C LEU A 79 -8.87 9.54 4.19
N ASP A 80 -8.29 10.74 4.25
CA ASP A 80 -8.50 11.67 5.36
C ASP A 80 -9.97 12.12 5.45
N ALA A 81 -10.61 12.42 4.32
CA ALA A 81 -12.03 12.77 4.27
C ALA A 81 -12.92 11.60 4.74
N PHE A 82 -12.60 10.37 4.33
CA PHE A 82 -13.30 9.16 4.75
C PHE A 82 -13.14 8.90 6.26
N ALA A 83 -11.91 8.95 6.78
CA ALA A 83 -11.66 8.78 8.21
C ALA A 83 -12.37 9.85 9.07
N LYS A 84 -12.40 11.11 8.60
CA LYS A 84 -13.17 12.18 9.25
C LYS A 84 -14.68 11.94 9.20
N PHE A 85 -15.17 11.31 8.14
CA PHE A 85 -16.58 10.93 8.02
C PHE A 85 -16.93 9.80 8.99
N GLU A 86 -16.11 8.75 9.07
CA GLU A 86 -16.28 7.65 10.02
C GLU A 86 -16.29 8.12 11.47
N GLN A 87 -15.32 8.96 11.89
CA GLN A 87 -15.31 9.54 13.24
C GLN A 87 -16.60 10.32 13.56
N LYS A 88 -17.16 11.03 12.57
CA LYS A 88 -18.42 11.76 12.74
C LYS A 88 -19.62 10.82 12.88
N LEU A 89 -19.59 9.63 12.27
CA LEU A 89 -20.62 8.61 12.41
C LEU A 89 -20.52 7.92 13.78
N GLU A 90 -19.32 7.52 14.21
CA GLU A 90 -19.10 6.90 15.52
C GLU A 90 -19.48 7.84 16.68
N GLY A 91 -19.23 9.15 16.53
CA GLY A 91 -19.63 10.18 17.49
C GLY A 91 -21.16 10.33 17.66
N LYS A 92 -21.97 9.83 16.72
CA LYS A 92 -23.44 9.81 16.84
C LYS A 92 -23.98 8.54 17.51
N GLN A 93 -23.24 7.43 17.46
CA GLN A 93 -23.71 6.15 17.98
C GLN A 93 -23.64 6.05 19.52
N LYS A 94 -22.74 6.80 20.18
CA LYS A 94 -22.65 6.87 21.66
C LYS A 94 -23.83 7.58 22.35
N ARG A 95 -24.84 8.09 21.63
CA ARG A 95 -26.03 8.76 22.23
C ARG A 95 -27.31 7.91 22.24
N VAL A 96 -27.29 6.71 21.65
CA VAL A 96 -28.51 5.88 21.54
C VAL A 96 -28.53 4.73 22.57
N ASP A 97 -27.40 4.39 23.19
CA ASP A 97 -27.30 3.30 24.16
C ASP A 97 -26.85 3.78 25.56
N SER A 98 -27.76 4.40 26.31
CA SER A 98 -27.76 4.45 27.79
C SER A 98 -28.99 5.19 28.35
N PRO A 99 -29.64 4.68 29.41
CA PRO A 99 -29.96 3.29 29.76
C PRO A 99 -31.39 2.88 29.34
#